data_AF-A0A5J6LBC1-F1
#
_entry.id   AF-A0A5J6LBC1-F1
#
_cell.length_a   1.000
_cell.length_b   1.000
_cell.length_c   1.000
_cell.angle_alpha   90.00
_cell.angle_beta   90.00
_cell.angle_gamma   90.00
#
_symmetry.space_group_name_H-M   'P 1'
#
loop_
_entity.id
_entity.type
_entity.pdbx_description
1 polymer ?
#
loop_
_entity_poly.entity_id
_entity_poly.type
_entity_poly.pdbx_seq_one_letter_code
_entity_poly.pdbx_strand_id
1 'polypeptide(L)'
;MCRSVVLLISLFLMLAGCTAGNQKPMQLAPVDAASESELMAFYKGLHQVGVRLLVENAGEGGRANLQRFNALYFTGSEQQALQHLRMSLFADPFNVDSKAVAAQLESTDLFGLLGEHTDNEAVRRVTYGVHESLPDVSARVYDNEHYAVLLQRYNAQVNAEYQKTRQLYVPDLTQLPLLDDYYQPARPARTVAAPAVRATPSTPTADPVAQTPADSAPDASLDPEVTALIEEPGIDSDPVTVLAVPIDEPIEPEKPQPPTPQELYQQGHSVAAYRLLRKQAVSERDQQLYERLRESLVETPYREGVSHFHAQEVRDAIEKFQRVLSIEPEHQRARQYMDRAMRLEARLSDID
;
A
#
# COMPACT_ATOMS: atom_id res chain seq x y z
N MET A 1 -43.66 -17.24 -73.28
CA MET A 1 -44.17 -17.16 -71.89
C MET A 1 -43.14 -17.65 -70.87
N CYS A 2 -41.88 -17.16 -70.89
CA CYS A 2 -40.83 -17.59 -69.94
C CYS A 2 -39.87 -16.48 -69.48
N ARG A 3 -40.27 -15.19 -69.57
CA ARG A 3 -39.41 -14.07 -69.14
C ARG A 3 -40.04 -13.11 -68.13
N SER A 4 -41.31 -13.29 -67.77
CA SER A 4 -42.00 -12.42 -66.80
C SER A 4 -42.11 -13.01 -65.39
N VAL A 5 -41.65 -14.24 -65.16
CA VAL A 5 -41.74 -14.90 -63.83
C VAL A 5 -40.46 -14.71 -62.99
N VAL A 6 -39.32 -14.40 -63.61
CA VAL A 6 -38.05 -14.25 -62.89
C VAL A 6 -37.91 -12.88 -62.21
N LEU A 7 -38.65 -11.86 -62.67
CA LEU A 7 -38.57 -10.50 -62.11
C LEU A 7 -39.44 -10.29 -60.85
N LEU A 8 -40.35 -11.22 -60.54
CA LEU A 8 -41.21 -11.15 -59.34
C LEU A 8 -40.60 -11.89 -58.13
N ILE A 9 -39.62 -12.76 -58.33
CA ILE A 9 -38.93 -13.47 -57.23
C ILE A 9 -37.80 -12.61 -56.65
N SER A 10 -37.23 -11.69 -57.42
CA SER A 10 -36.16 -10.78 -56.98
C SER A 10 -36.66 -9.59 -56.14
N LEU A 11 -37.96 -9.26 -56.19
CA LEU A 11 -38.56 -8.17 -55.42
C LEU A 11 -39.16 -8.62 -54.08
N PHE A 12 -39.37 -9.93 -53.89
CA PHE A 12 -39.93 -10.48 -52.65
C PHE A 12 -38.86 -10.89 -51.61
N LEU A 13 -37.57 -10.90 -51.97
CA LEU A 13 -36.46 -11.24 -51.08
C LEU A 13 -35.81 -10.03 -50.37
N MET A 14 -36.33 -8.81 -50.57
CA MET A 14 -35.84 -7.58 -49.90
C MET A 14 -36.78 -7.07 -48.78
N LEU A 15 -37.86 -7.79 -48.46
CA LEU A 15 -38.88 -7.33 -47.50
C LEU A 15 -39.26 -8.35 -46.40
N ALA A 16 -38.41 -9.34 -46.14
CA ALA A 16 -38.58 -10.26 -45.01
C ALA A 16 -37.29 -10.34 -44.20
N GLY A 17 -37.20 -9.57 -43.12
CA GLY A 17 -36.02 -9.66 -42.24
C GLY A 17 -35.89 -8.65 -41.11
N CYS A 18 -36.71 -7.59 -41.01
CA CYS A 18 -36.83 -6.84 -39.77
C CYS A 18 -37.75 -7.60 -38.79
N THR A 19 -37.25 -8.71 -38.26
CA THR A 19 -37.80 -9.21 -37.00
C THR A 19 -37.09 -8.44 -35.89
N ALA A 20 -37.74 -7.41 -35.39
CA ALA A 20 -37.47 -6.88 -34.06
C ALA A 20 -37.63 -8.06 -33.10
N GLY A 21 -36.49 -8.66 -32.74
CA GLY A 21 -36.42 -9.74 -31.79
C GLY A 21 -36.97 -9.22 -30.47
N ASN A 22 -38.22 -9.61 -30.20
CA ASN A 22 -38.86 -9.50 -28.91
C ASN A 22 -38.13 -10.48 -27.97
N GLN A 23 -36.90 -10.14 -27.57
CA GLN A 23 -36.18 -10.85 -26.54
C GLN A 23 -36.98 -10.63 -25.26
N LYS A 24 -37.54 -11.72 -24.71
CA LYS A 24 -38.11 -11.70 -23.37
C LYS A 24 -37.06 -11.08 -22.45
N PRO A 25 -37.41 -10.10 -21.58
CA PRO A 25 -36.49 -9.64 -20.56
C PRO A 25 -36.03 -10.88 -19.78
N MET A 26 -34.74 -11.14 -19.86
CA MET A 26 -34.10 -12.23 -19.16
C MET A 26 -34.19 -11.89 -17.68
N GLN A 27 -35.15 -12.51 -16.98
CA GLN A 27 -35.25 -12.41 -15.53
C GLN A 27 -34.06 -13.15 -14.94
N LEU A 28 -33.04 -12.38 -14.56
CA LEU A 28 -31.97 -12.85 -13.72
C LEU A 28 -32.43 -12.70 -12.26
N ALA A 29 -32.01 -13.64 -11.42
CA ALA A 29 -32.30 -13.57 -10.00
C ALA A 29 -31.45 -12.46 -9.38
N PRO A 30 -31.96 -11.70 -8.39
CA PRO A 30 -31.17 -10.71 -7.68
C PRO A 30 -30.06 -11.42 -6.91
N VAL A 31 -28.81 -10.98 -7.06
CA VAL A 31 -27.67 -11.55 -6.34
C VAL A 31 -26.79 -10.46 -5.73
N ASP A 32 -26.37 -10.78 -4.51
CA ASP A 32 -25.54 -10.02 -3.59
C ASP A 32 -24.16 -9.68 -4.16
N ALA A 33 -23.62 -8.55 -3.71
CA ALA A 33 -22.26 -8.10 -4.03
C ALA A 33 -21.23 -9.21 -3.72
N ALA A 34 -20.19 -9.33 -4.57
CA ALA A 34 -19.09 -10.26 -4.35
C ALA A 34 -18.51 -10.05 -2.95
N SER A 35 -18.63 -11.07 -2.11
CA SER A 35 -18.24 -11.02 -0.71
C SER A 35 -16.71 -10.96 -0.59
N GLU A 36 -16.19 -10.33 0.46
CA GLU A 36 -14.74 -10.33 0.78
C GLU A 36 -14.18 -11.78 0.84
N SER A 37 -15.02 -12.77 1.15
CA SER A 37 -14.69 -14.20 1.11
C SER A 37 -14.44 -14.77 -0.29
N GLU A 38 -15.16 -14.32 -1.31
CA GLU A 38 -15.00 -14.78 -2.70
C GLU A 38 -13.72 -14.23 -3.32
N LEU A 39 -13.42 -12.96 -3.07
CA LEU A 39 -12.11 -12.37 -3.38
C LEU A 39 -10.97 -13.09 -2.66
N MET A 40 -11.16 -13.44 -1.39
CA MET A 40 -10.19 -14.25 -0.66
C MET A 40 -10.05 -15.67 -1.24
N ALA A 41 -11.07 -16.21 -1.92
CA ALA A 41 -10.97 -17.47 -2.65
C ALA A 41 -10.16 -17.32 -3.95
N PHE A 42 -10.27 -16.20 -4.67
CA PHE A 42 -9.37 -15.87 -5.78
C PHE A 42 -7.93 -15.69 -5.30
N TYR A 43 -7.73 -14.99 -4.17
CA TYR A 43 -6.43 -14.90 -3.50
C TYR A 43 -5.90 -16.29 -3.11
N LYS A 44 -6.74 -17.21 -2.62
CA LYS A 44 -6.36 -18.62 -2.37
C LYS A 44 -5.93 -19.35 -3.65
N GLY A 45 -6.56 -19.06 -4.79
CA GLY A 45 -6.09 -19.52 -6.10
C GLY A 45 -4.72 -18.93 -6.48
N LEU A 46 -4.48 -17.66 -6.15
CA LEU A 46 -3.18 -16.97 -6.27
C LEU A 46 -2.08 -17.67 -5.44
N HIS A 47 -2.42 -18.13 -4.23
CA HIS A 47 -1.51 -18.86 -3.34
C HIS A 47 -1.12 -20.25 -3.88
N GLN A 48 -1.94 -20.86 -4.75
CA GLN A 48 -1.62 -22.15 -5.38
C GLN A 48 -0.80 -22.00 -6.67
N VAL A 49 -0.84 -20.83 -7.33
CA VAL A 49 0.00 -20.55 -8.51
C VAL A 49 1.37 -20.05 -8.04
N GLY A 50 2.15 -21.00 -7.52
CA GLY A 50 3.61 -20.97 -7.49
C GLY A 50 4.27 -19.74 -6.88
N VAL A 51 4.41 -19.74 -5.55
CA VAL A 51 5.35 -18.88 -4.79
C VAL A 51 6.77 -18.88 -5.39
N ARG A 52 7.15 -19.90 -6.17
CA ARG A 52 8.45 -19.97 -6.88
C ARG A 52 8.55 -19.15 -8.18
N LEU A 53 7.46 -18.93 -8.92
CA LEU A 53 7.51 -18.18 -10.20
C LEU A 53 7.38 -16.67 -10.02
N LEU A 54 6.87 -16.22 -8.87
CA LEU A 54 6.64 -14.80 -8.59
C LEU A 54 7.88 -14.10 -8.03
N VAL A 55 8.84 -14.81 -7.43
CA VAL A 55 10.06 -14.22 -6.85
C VAL A 55 11.04 -13.73 -7.93
N GLU A 56 11.16 -14.43 -9.06
CA GLU A 56 12.13 -14.07 -10.10
C GLU A 56 11.73 -12.82 -10.90
N ASN A 57 10.43 -12.46 -10.95
CA ASN A 57 9.94 -11.36 -11.79
C ASN A 57 9.08 -10.31 -11.05
N ALA A 58 8.78 -10.47 -9.75
CA ALA A 58 8.05 -9.44 -8.97
C ALA A 58 8.88 -8.18 -8.68
N GLY A 59 10.18 -8.17 -9.02
CA GLY A 59 11.08 -7.03 -8.77
C GLY A 59 10.68 -5.73 -9.46
N GLU A 60 9.84 -5.78 -10.50
CA GLU A 60 9.40 -4.59 -11.24
C GLU A 60 8.29 -3.79 -10.53
N GLY A 61 7.76 -4.28 -9.41
CA GLY A 61 6.73 -3.61 -8.62
C GLY A 61 5.30 -3.74 -9.19
N GLY A 62 4.30 -3.37 -8.40
CA GLY A 62 2.89 -3.55 -8.74
C GLY A 62 2.47 -2.83 -10.03
N ARG A 63 2.90 -1.59 -10.22
CA ARG A 63 2.53 -0.76 -11.38
C ARG A 63 3.10 -1.29 -12.70
N ALA A 64 4.37 -1.66 -12.75
CA ALA A 64 4.98 -2.18 -13.97
C ALA A 64 4.33 -3.49 -14.42
N ASN A 65 4.00 -4.36 -13.47
CA ASN A 65 3.26 -5.58 -13.74
C ASN A 65 1.84 -5.29 -14.25
N LEU A 66 1.15 -4.28 -13.73
CA LEU A 66 -0.16 -3.88 -14.26
C LEU A 66 -0.07 -3.33 -15.69
N GLN A 67 0.97 -2.55 -16.00
CA GLN A 67 1.23 -2.08 -17.37
C GLN A 67 1.48 -3.25 -18.33
N ARG A 68 2.23 -4.28 -17.91
CA ARG A 68 2.42 -5.50 -18.70
C ARG A 68 1.13 -6.27 -18.90
N PHE A 69 0.28 -6.35 -17.86
CA PHE A 69 -1.07 -6.90 -18.00
C PHE A 69 -1.83 -6.18 -19.12
N ASN A 70 -1.90 -4.84 -19.10
CA ASN A 70 -2.62 -4.07 -20.11
C ASN A 70 -2.05 -4.32 -21.53
N ALA A 71 -0.72 -4.36 -21.68
CA ALA A 71 -0.08 -4.61 -22.99
C ALA A 71 -0.41 -5.99 -23.57
N LEU A 72 -0.60 -7.00 -22.71
CA LEU A 72 -0.83 -8.39 -23.11
C LEU A 72 -2.32 -8.75 -23.23
N TYR A 73 -3.17 -8.16 -22.39
CA TYR A 73 -4.59 -8.52 -22.32
C TYR A 73 -5.33 -8.15 -23.61
N PHE A 74 -5.14 -6.92 -24.09
CA PHE A 74 -5.81 -6.42 -25.30
C PHE A 74 -5.17 -6.90 -26.61
N THR A 75 -4.04 -7.62 -26.55
CA THR A 75 -3.34 -8.19 -27.71
C THR A 75 -3.58 -9.69 -27.88
N GLY A 76 -4.45 -10.29 -27.06
CA GLY A 76 -4.84 -11.71 -27.15
C GLY A 76 -3.95 -12.66 -26.36
N SER A 77 -3.02 -12.14 -25.56
CA SER A 77 -2.13 -12.94 -24.70
C SER A 77 -2.69 -13.08 -23.28
N GLU A 78 -3.97 -13.45 -23.17
CA GLU A 78 -4.75 -13.38 -21.93
C GLU A 78 -4.11 -14.15 -20.76
N GLN A 79 -3.63 -15.38 -21.00
CA GLN A 79 -3.00 -16.16 -19.93
C GLN A 79 -1.74 -15.49 -19.35
N GLN A 80 -0.91 -14.89 -20.20
CA GLN A 80 0.29 -14.16 -19.77
C GLN A 80 -0.09 -12.85 -19.09
N ALA A 81 -1.11 -12.16 -19.59
CA ALA A 81 -1.65 -10.97 -18.95
C ALA A 81 -2.08 -11.30 -17.52
N LEU A 82 -2.92 -12.33 -17.34
CA LEU A 82 -3.38 -12.77 -16.02
C LEU A 82 -2.21 -13.07 -15.08
N GLN A 83 -1.14 -13.70 -15.56
CA GLN A 83 0.08 -13.89 -14.75
C GLN A 83 0.65 -12.56 -14.24
N HIS A 84 0.75 -11.54 -15.10
CA HIS A 84 1.21 -10.21 -14.69
C HIS A 84 0.24 -9.49 -13.75
N LEU A 85 -1.08 -9.67 -13.89
CA LEU A 85 -2.03 -9.14 -12.91
C LEU A 85 -1.83 -9.78 -11.53
N ARG A 86 -1.61 -11.09 -11.48
CA ARG A 86 -1.30 -11.81 -10.23
C ARG A 86 0.00 -11.30 -9.62
N MET A 87 1.05 -11.11 -10.43
CA MET A 87 2.31 -10.52 -9.99
C MET A 87 2.13 -9.09 -9.47
N SER A 88 1.27 -8.30 -10.14
CA SER A 88 0.96 -6.93 -9.73
C SER A 88 0.32 -6.90 -8.33
N LEU A 89 -0.71 -7.70 -8.12
CA LEU A 89 -1.40 -7.84 -6.84
C LEU A 89 -0.52 -8.46 -5.76
N PHE A 90 0.41 -9.33 -6.13
CA PHE A 90 1.40 -9.89 -5.21
C PHE A 90 2.41 -8.83 -4.76
N ALA A 91 2.95 -8.05 -5.70
CA ALA A 91 3.92 -7.01 -5.41
C ALA A 91 3.32 -5.82 -4.65
N ASP A 92 2.06 -5.47 -4.93
CA ASP A 92 1.32 -4.44 -4.19
C ASP A 92 -0.16 -4.83 -4.01
N PRO A 93 -0.50 -5.56 -2.92
CA PRO A 93 -1.88 -5.96 -2.64
C PRO A 93 -2.84 -4.79 -2.36
N PHE A 94 -2.33 -3.57 -2.21
CA PHE A 94 -3.11 -2.36 -2.00
C PHE A 94 -3.20 -1.49 -3.26
N ASN A 95 -2.65 -1.95 -4.39
CA ASN A 95 -2.84 -1.28 -5.66
C ASN A 95 -4.33 -1.34 -6.04
N VAL A 96 -4.99 -0.19 -5.92
CA VAL A 96 -6.42 -0.02 -6.18
C VAL A 96 -6.75 -0.37 -7.63
N ASP A 97 -5.88 -0.01 -8.57
CA ASP A 97 -6.09 -0.27 -9.99
C ASP A 97 -6.01 -1.77 -10.30
N SER A 98 -5.01 -2.47 -9.77
CA SER A 98 -4.89 -3.92 -9.93
C SER A 98 -6.09 -4.66 -9.34
N LYS A 99 -6.63 -4.17 -8.21
CA LYS A 99 -7.84 -4.72 -7.60
C LYS A 99 -9.07 -4.46 -8.44
N ALA A 100 -9.22 -3.26 -8.97
CA ALA A 100 -10.33 -2.91 -9.85
C ALA A 100 -10.32 -3.80 -11.11
N VAL A 101 -9.15 -4.03 -11.72
CA VAL A 101 -9.00 -4.95 -12.85
C VAL A 101 -9.36 -6.39 -12.47
N ALA A 102 -8.91 -6.87 -11.31
CA ALA A 102 -9.22 -8.24 -10.86
C ALA A 102 -10.72 -8.42 -10.60
N ALA A 103 -11.36 -7.47 -9.92
CA ALA A 103 -12.81 -7.46 -9.71
C ALA A 103 -13.57 -7.47 -11.05
N GLN A 104 -13.10 -6.72 -12.05
CA GLN A 104 -13.67 -6.73 -13.40
C GLN A 104 -13.51 -8.06 -14.14
N LEU A 105 -12.56 -8.92 -13.76
CA LEU A 105 -12.36 -10.24 -14.39
C LEU A 105 -13.11 -11.35 -13.67
N GLU A 106 -13.14 -11.29 -12.33
CA GLU A 106 -13.76 -12.31 -11.47
C GLU A 106 -15.27 -12.25 -11.43
N SER A 107 -15.81 -11.04 -11.59
CA SER A 107 -17.24 -10.81 -11.64
C SER A 107 -17.85 -11.58 -12.81
N THR A 108 -18.49 -12.69 -12.44
CA THR A 108 -19.22 -13.58 -13.33
C THR A 108 -20.51 -12.92 -13.78
N ASP A 109 -21.07 -12.04 -12.95
CA ASP A 109 -22.38 -11.42 -13.12
C ASP A 109 -22.35 -9.88 -13.22
N LEU A 110 -21.19 -9.31 -13.56
CA LEU A 110 -21.04 -7.85 -13.70
C LEU A 110 -22.02 -7.25 -14.71
N PHE A 111 -22.52 -8.09 -15.61
CA PHE A 111 -23.46 -7.73 -16.68
C PHE A 111 -24.91 -8.03 -16.34
N GLY A 112 -25.20 -8.91 -15.36
CA GLY A 112 -26.54 -9.07 -14.81
C GLY A 112 -27.05 -7.77 -14.18
N LEU A 113 -26.15 -7.06 -13.47
CA LEU A 113 -26.42 -5.74 -12.87
C LEU A 113 -26.70 -4.62 -13.89
N LEU A 114 -26.09 -4.70 -15.07
CA LEU A 114 -26.37 -3.75 -16.17
C LEU A 114 -27.60 -4.16 -16.98
N GLY A 115 -27.94 -5.45 -16.98
CA GLY A 115 -29.08 -6.03 -17.67
C GLY A 115 -30.44 -5.55 -17.12
N GLU A 116 -30.56 -5.46 -15.79
CA GLU A 116 -31.80 -5.07 -15.12
C GLU A 116 -32.15 -3.58 -15.27
N HIS A 117 -31.21 -2.74 -15.70
CA HIS A 117 -31.38 -1.29 -15.86
C HIS A 117 -31.23 -0.83 -17.32
N THR A 118 -31.42 -1.75 -18.28
CA THR A 118 -31.39 -1.47 -19.72
C THR A 118 -32.61 -0.70 -20.24
N ASP A 119 -33.07 0.31 -19.51
CA ASP A 119 -33.65 1.46 -20.17
C ASP A 119 -32.50 2.20 -20.90
N ASN A 120 -32.69 2.49 -22.19
CA ASN A 120 -31.68 3.02 -23.12
C ASN A 120 -30.87 4.25 -22.64
N GLU A 121 -31.22 4.87 -21.51
CA GLU A 121 -30.52 6.02 -20.93
C GLU A 121 -29.22 5.69 -20.19
N ALA A 122 -29.07 4.46 -19.67
CA ALA A 122 -27.91 4.07 -18.85
C ALA A 122 -26.63 3.72 -19.65
N VAL A 123 -26.74 3.63 -20.98
CA VAL A 123 -25.65 3.16 -21.85
C VAL A 123 -25.39 4.16 -22.96
N ARG A 124 -24.22 4.80 -22.92
CA ARG A 124 -23.78 5.74 -23.95
C ARG A 124 -23.14 4.99 -25.11
N ARG A 125 -23.42 5.39 -26.34
CA ARG A 125 -22.69 4.91 -27.53
C ARG A 125 -21.50 5.82 -27.81
N VAL A 126 -20.33 5.23 -27.98
CA VAL A 126 -19.09 5.93 -28.28
C VAL A 126 -18.43 5.28 -29.48
N THR A 127 -18.08 6.08 -30.47
CA THR A 127 -17.23 5.65 -31.59
C THR A 127 -15.78 6.00 -31.26
N TYR A 128 -14.85 5.07 -31.49
CA TYR A 128 -13.43 5.29 -31.20
C TYR A 128 -12.56 5.25 -32.46
N GLY A 129 -11.43 5.96 -32.39
CA GLY A 129 -10.54 6.24 -33.52
C GLY A 129 -9.80 5.01 -34.07
N VAL A 130 -9.20 5.14 -35.27
CA VAL A 130 -8.39 4.08 -35.91
C VAL A 130 -7.20 3.65 -35.04
N HIS A 131 -6.63 4.61 -34.32
CA HIS A 131 -5.43 4.44 -33.50
C HIS A 131 -5.74 4.49 -32.00
N GLU A 132 -7.01 4.59 -31.62
CA GLU A 132 -7.44 4.66 -30.22
C GLU A 132 -7.60 3.23 -29.68
N SER A 133 -6.88 2.90 -28.61
CA SER A 133 -7.00 1.62 -27.92
C SER A 133 -8.16 1.64 -26.92
N LEU A 134 -8.60 0.46 -26.46
CA LEU A 134 -9.63 0.37 -25.41
C LEU A 134 -9.21 1.08 -24.11
N PRO A 135 -7.94 0.96 -23.62
CA PRO A 135 -7.40 1.80 -22.56
C PRO A 135 -7.58 3.30 -22.79
N ASP A 136 -7.31 3.79 -24.00
CA ASP A 136 -7.47 5.22 -24.33
C ASP A 136 -8.93 5.66 -24.24
N VAL A 137 -9.86 4.84 -24.76
CA VAL A 137 -11.30 5.11 -24.66
C VAL A 137 -11.73 5.10 -23.20
N SER A 138 -11.27 4.13 -22.42
CA SER A 138 -11.57 4.00 -21.00
C SER A 138 -11.10 5.22 -20.23
N ALA A 139 -9.86 5.66 -20.46
CA ALA A 139 -9.31 6.87 -19.85
C ALA A 139 -10.13 8.11 -20.21
N ARG A 140 -10.54 8.25 -21.47
CA ARG A 140 -11.36 9.38 -21.92
C ARG A 140 -12.77 9.40 -21.32
N VAL A 141 -13.34 8.23 -21.07
CA VAL A 141 -14.74 8.10 -20.63
C VAL A 141 -14.86 8.09 -19.11
N TYR A 142 -14.00 7.34 -18.44
CA TYR A 142 -14.08 7.07 -17.00
C TYR A 142 -12.97 7.73 -16.20
N ASP A 143 -12.09 8.51 -16.84
CA ASP A 143 -10.88 9.07 -16.22
C ASP A 143 -9.96 7.98 -15.62
N ASN A 144 -10.05 6.76 -16.16
CA ASN A 144 -9.22 5.63 -15.74
C ASN A 144 -9.11 4.59 -16.88
N GLU A 145 -7.87 4.24 -17.26
CA GLU A 145 -7.56 3.25 -18.29
C GLU A 145 -7.91 1.80 -17.91
N HIS A 146 -8.00 1.52 -16.61
CA HIS A 146 -8.18 0.17 -16.07
C HIS A 146 -9.62 -0.35 -16.16
N TYR A 147 -10.59 0.47 -16.56
CA TYR A 147 -11.94 0.03 -16.96
C TYR A 147 -12.02 -0.46 -18.41
N ALA A 148 -10.89 -0.53 -19.12
CA ALA A 148 -10.87 -1.09 -20.47
C ALA A 148 -11.25 -2.59 -20.49
N VAL A 149 -10.97 -3.32 -19.40
CA VAL A 149 -11.37 -4.73 -19.25
C VAL A 149 -12.89 -4.84 -19.18
N LEU A 150 -13.52 -3.98 -18.37
CA LEU A 150 -14.98 -3.82 -18.31
C LEU A 150 -15.55 -3.55 -19.70
N LEU A 151 -15.01 -2.54 -20.42
CA LEU A 151 -15.49 -2.18 -21.75
C LEU A 151 -15.37 -3.34 -22.74
N GLN A 152 -14.24 -4.05 -22.75
CA GLN A 152 -14.02 -5.22 -23.60
C GLN A 152 -15.05 -6.31 -23.33
N ARG A 153 -15.20 -6.70 -22.06
CA ARG A 153 -16.10 -7.80 -21.66
C ARG A 153 -17.57 -7.42 -21.92
N TYR A 154 -17.98 -6.22 -21.54
CA TYR A 154 -19.34 -5.71 -21.77
C TYR A 154 -19.71 -5.73 -23.25
N ASN A 155 -18.83 -5.19 -24.09
CA ASN A 155 -19.09 -5.12 -25.52
C ASN A 155 -18.97 -6.47 -26.22
N ALA A 156 -18.11 -7.38 -25.75
CA ALA A 156 -18.09 -8.75 -26.26
C ALA A 156 -19.45 -9.45 -26.07
N GLN A 157 -20.18 -9.12 -24.99
CA GLN A 157 -21.51 -9.67 -24.72
C GLN A 157 -22.64 -8.94 -25.47
N VAL A 158 -22.63 -7.61 -25.47
CA VAL A 158 -23.73 -6.78 -26.02
C VAL A 158 -23.60 -6.56 -27.53
N ASN A 159 -22.37 -6.47 -28.05
CA ASN A 159 -22.08 -6.21 -29.46
C ASN A 159 -20.83 -6.97 -29.90
N ALA A 160 -20.95 -8.25 -30.24
CA ALA A 160 -19.82 -9.09 -30.64
C ALA A 160 -18.95 -8.50 -31.79
N GLU A 161 -19.51 -7.59 -32.59
CA GLU A 161 -18.85 -6.93 -33.72
C GLU A 161 -18.31 -5.53 -33.37
N TYR A 162 -18.22 -5.16 -32.09
CA TYR A 162 -17.79 -3.84 -31.64
C TYR A 162 -16.40 -3.45 -32.16
N GLN A 163 -15.50 -4.43 -32.31
CA GLN A 163 -14.15 -4.19 -32.83
C GLN A 163 -14.14 -3.85 -34.32
N LYS A 164 -15.04 -4.46 -35.11
CA LYS A 164 -15.17 -4.18 -36.55
C LYS A 164 -15.91 -2.87 -36.81
N THR A 165 -16.97 -2.62 -36.04
CA THR A 165 -17.81 -1.43 -36.16
C THR A 165 -17.21 -0.20 -35.51
N ARG A 166 -16.24 -0.40 -34.59
CA ARG A 166 -15.66 0.63 -33.72
C ARG A 166 -16.70 1.39 -32.89
N GLN A 167 -17.81 0.74 -32.59
CA GLN A 167 -18.89 1.29 -31.78
C GLN A 167 -18.94 0.54 -30.46
N LEU A 168 -18.61 1.26 -29.39
CA LEU A 168 -18.66 0.76 -28.03
C LEU A 168 -19.92 1.27 -27.34
N TYR A 169 -20.53 0.38 -26.60
CA TYR A 169 -21.51 0.67 -25.59
C TYR A 169 -20.78 0.84 -24.26
N VAL A 170 -21.03 1.97 -23.61
CA VAL A 170 -20.34 2.42 -22.42
C VAL A 170 -21.37 2.51 -21.29
N PRO A 171 -21.33 1.59 -20.32
CA PRO A 171 -22.23 1.65 -19.17
C PRO A 171 -21.85 2.81 -18.23
N ASP A 172 -22.85 3.39 -17.56
CA ASP A 172 -22.64 4.32 -16.46
C ASP A 172 -22.15 3.58 -15.20
N LEU A 173 -20.96 3.95 -14.69
CA LEU A 173 -20.38 3.30 -13.52
C LEU A 173 -21.17 3.59 -12.23
N THR A 174 -21.93 4.67 -12.17
CA THR A 174 -22.75 5.00 -10.99
C THR A 174 -23.88 3.98 -10.74
N GLN A 175 -24.16 3.15 -11.74
CA GLN A 175 -25.12 2.05 -11.67
C GLN A 175 -24.44 0.70 -11.39
N LEU A 176 -23.12 0.67 -11.21
CA LEU A 176 -22.32 -0.51 -10.92
C LEU A 176 -21.79 -0.47 -9.47
N PRO A 177 -22.63 -0.80 -8.47
CA PRO A 177 -22.26 -0.70 -7.06
C PRO A 177 -21.03 -1.56 -6.68
N LEU A 178 -20.75 -2.63 -7.45
CA LEU A 178 -19.57 -3.48 -7.25
C LEU A 178 -18.23 -2.74 -7.43
N LEU A 179 -18.20 -1.60 -8.12
CA LEU A 179 -16.95 -0.86 -8.40
C LEU A 179 -16.71 0.27 -7.40
N ASP A 180 -17.75 0.78 -6.73
CA ASP A 180 -17.67 1.87 -5.75
C ASP A 180 -16.88 1.49 -4.48
N ASP A 181 -16.95 0.21 -4.06
CA ASP A 181 -16.16 -0.28 -2.91
C ASP A 181 -14.64 -0.23 -3.17
N TYR A 182 -14.24 -0.26 -4.45
CA TYR A 182 -12.83 -0.22 -4.85
C TYR A 182 -12.38 1.18 -5.24
N TYR A 183 -13.30 2.05 -5.64
CA TYR A 183 -13.01 3.41 -6.09
C TYR A 183 -13.45 4.46 -5.06
N GLN A 184 -12.97 4.37 -3.83
CA GLN A 184 -12.97 5.56 -2.96
C GLN A 184 -11.72 6.39 -3.28
N PRO A 185 -11.83 7.48 -4.06
CA PRO A 185 -10.71 8.42 -4.16
C PRO A 185 -10.35 8.86 -2.74
N ALA A 186 -9.06 8.90 -2.43
CA ALA A 186 -8.58 9.35 -1.14
C ALA A 186 -9.23 10.70 -0.83
N ARG A 187 -10.20 10.71 0.11
CA ARG A 187 -10.89 11.94 0.49
C ARG A 187 -9.80 12.96 0.84
N PRO A 188 -9.79 14.16 0.22
CA PRO A 188 -8.85 15.19 0.60
C PRO A 188 -9.00 15.38 2.11
N ALA A 189 -7.87 15.35 2.82
CA ALA A 189 -7.85 15.40 4.27
C ALA A 189 -8.75 16.55 4.73
N ARG A 190 -9.86 16.19 5.40
CA ARG A 190 -10.82 17.15 5.93
C ARG A 190 -10.02 18.12 6.79
N THR A 191 -9.95 19.38 6.41
CA THR A 191 -9.31 20.43 7.19
C THR A 191 -10.05 20.47 8.52
N VAL A 192 -9.45 19.91 9.56
CA VAL A 192 -10.02 19.95 10.90
C VAL A 192 -9.89 21.40 11.34
N ALA A 193 -10.99 22.14 11.25
CA ALA A 193 -11.08 23.45 11.86
C ALA A 193 -10.75 23.28 13.36
N ALA A 194 -9.74 23.99 13.82
CA ALA A 194 -9.30 23.97 15.22
C ALA A 194 -10.51 24.24 16.14
N PRO A 195 -10.71 23.45 17.21
CA PRO A 195 -11.75 23.74 18.16
C PRO A 195 -11.39 25.05 18.87
N ALA A 196 -12.30 26.02 18.80
CA ALA A 196 -12.21 27.26 19.54
C ALA A 196 -12.11 26.95 21.04
N VAL A 197 -10.95 27.27 21.63
CA VAL A 197 -10.70 27.17 23.07
C VAL A 197 -11.60 28.17 23.78
N ARG A 198 -12.66 27.66 24.40
CA ARG A 198 -13.50 28.44 25.31
C ARG A 198 -12.87 28.35 26.70
N ALA A 199 -12.24 29.44 27.11
CA ALA A 199 -11.72 29.60 28.46
C ALA A 199 -12.88 29.56 29.48
N THR A 200 -12.72 28.76 30.54
CA THR A 200 -13.48 28.89 31.79
C THR A 200 -12.52 29.07 32.96
N PRO A 201 -12.91 29.88 33.97
CA PRO A 201 -11.99 30.37 34.98
C PRO A 201 -11.80 29.42 36.16
N SER A 202 -10.66 29.60 36.80
CA SER A 202 -10.12 28.93 37.97
C SER A 202 -10.95 29.13 39.25
N THR A 203 -10.86 28.15 40.17
CA THR A 203 -10.96 28.42 41.62
C THR A 203 -10.05 27.45 42.38
N PRO A 204 -9.27 27.92 43.38
CA PRO A 204 -8.24 27.14 44.07
C PRO A 204 -8.74 26.60 45.42
N THR A 205 -8.17 25.50 45.92
CA THR A 205 -8.11 25.23 47.37
C THR A 205 -6.87 24.39 47.71
N ALA A 206 -6.12 24.88 48.69
CA ALA A 206 -4.84 24.40 49.23
C ALA A 206 -5.05 23.26 50.26
N ASP A 207 -4.21 22.20 50.23
CA ASP A 207 -3.10 21.84 51.17
C ASP A 207 -3.56 21.13 52.48
N PRO A 208 -2.66 20.50 53.29
CA PRO A 208 -1.52 19.61 53.00
C PRO A 208 -1.45 18.40 53.98
N VAL A 209 -0.70 17.32 53.70
CA VAL A 209 -0.10 16.46 54.76
C VAL A 209 1.22 15.84 54.31
N ALA A 210 2.28 16.12 55.06
CA ALA A 210 3.60 15.52 54.98
C ALA A 210 3.70 14.24 55.82
N GLN A 211 4.59 13.30 55.45
CA GLN A 211 5.40 12.50 56.37
C GLN A 211 6.48 11.68 55.62
N THR A 212 7.74 12.03 55.90
CA THR A 212 8.96 11.17 55.90
C THR A 212 9.32 10.94 57.39
N PRO A 213 10.36 10.21 57.83
CA PRO A 213 11.29 9.25 57.17
C PRO A 213 11.59 7.97 58.02
N ALA A 214 12.40 7.04 57.49
CA ALA A 214 13.39 6.19 58.20
C ALA A 214 13.96 5.18 57.17
N ASP A 215 15.25 5.19 56.80
CA ASP A 215 16.47 4.89 57.56
C ASP A 215 16.71 3.38 57.74
N SER A 216 17.82 2.87 57.17
CA SER A 216 18.60 1.68 57.58
C SER A 216 19.62 1.28 56.48
N ALA A 217 20.84 1.83 56.59
CA ALA A 217 22.08 1.03 56.46
C ALA A 217 22.39 0.42 57.85
N PRO A 218 23.36 -0.50 58.09
CA PRO A 218 24.79 -0.46 57.71
C PRO A 218 25.26 -1.87 57.24
N ASP A 219 26.49 -2.31 57.11
CA ASP A 219 27.83 -2.00 57.61
C ASP A 219 28.79 -2.86 56.74
N ALA A 220 29.98 -2.42 56.36
CA ALA A 220 31.27 -2.87 56.94
C ALA A 220 32.15 -3.40 55.79
N SER A 221 33.48 -3.29 55.70
CA SER A 221 34.55 -2.48 56.28
C SER A 221 35.88 -3.14 55.84
N LEU A 222 37.00 -2.41 55.92
CA LEU A 222 38.42 -2.86 55.98
C LEU A 222 39.12 -3.09 54.62
N ASP A 223 40.05 -2.25 54.13
CA ASP A 223 41.39 -1.79 54.62
C ASP A 223 42.54 -2.54 53.86
N PRO A 224 43.83 -2.14 53.91
CA PRO A 224 44.45 -0.95 53.29
C PRO A 224 45.86 -1.26 52.67
N GLU A 225 46.65 -0.20 52.41
CA GLU A 225 48.12 -0.15 52.26
C GLU A 225 48.82 -0.86 51.08
N VAL A 226 49.58 -0.11 50.27
CA VAL A 226 51.07 -0.17 50.24
C VAL A 226 51.64 1.14 49.66
N THR A 227 52.71 1.57 50.32
CA THR A 227 53.43 2.84 50.29
C THR A 227 54.60 2.87 49.27
N ALA A 228 54.86 4.08 48.73
CA ALA A 228 56.13 4.76 48.40
C ALA A 228 57.31 4.09 47.64
N LEU A 229 57.87 4.86 46.69
CA LEU A 229 59.31 5.13 46.41
C LEU A 229 59.39 6.12 45.23
N ILE A 230 59.61 7.42 45.44
CA ILE A 230 60.89 8.17 45.44
C ILE A 230 61.86 7.75 44.31
N GLU A 231 62.07 8.65 43.34
CA GLU A 231 63.40 9.02 42.80
C GLU A 231 63.27 10.28 41.92
N GLU A 232 63.92 11.38 42.33
CA GLU A 232 64.34 12.47 41.43
C GLU A 232 65.73 12.13 40.86
N PRO A 233 66.17 12.76 39.75
CA PRO A 233 66.95 14.00 39.90
C PRO A 233 66.83 15.06 38.76
N GLY A 234 66.82 16.32 39.20
CA GLY A 234 67.60 17.48 38.71
C GLY A 234 67.74 17.77 37.21
N ILE A 235 67.20 18.92 36.77
CA ILE A 235 67.71 19.70 35.62
C ILE A 235 67.63 21.21 35.93
N ASP A 236 68.69 21.88 35.49
CA ASP A 236 69.13 23.25 35.69
C ASP A 236 68.11 24.38 35.48
N SER A 237 68.35 25.42 36.26
CA SER A 237 67.74 26.74 36.25
C SER A 237 68.23 27.62 35.11
N ASP A 238 67.30 28.03 34.23
CA ASP A 238 67.39 29.24 33.40
C ASP A 238 66.16 30.14 33.68
N PRO A 239 66.32 31.46 33.87
CA PRO A 239 65.20 32.36 34.14
C PRO A 239 64.45 32.70 32.84
N VAL A 240 63.44 31.90 32.50
CA VAL A 240 62.49 32.24 31.43
C VAL A 240 61.57 33.35 31.90
N THR A 241 61.62 34.47 31.19
CA THR A 241 60.76 35.64 31.36
C THR A 241 59.30 35.25 31.06
N VAL A 242 58.49 35.10 32.10
CA VAL A 242 57.05 34.82 32.00
C VAL A 242 56.34 36.09 31.52
N LEU A 243 55.99 36.13 30.23
CA LEU A 243 54.93 37.01 29.75
C LEU A 243 53.62 36.54 30.37
N ALA A 244 53.12 37.29 31.36
CA ALA A 244 51.82 37.09 31.97
C ALA A 244 50.74 37.27 30.89
N VAL A 245 50.28 36.15 30.33
CA VAL A 245 49.00 36.08 29.64
C VAL A 245 47.93 36.16 30.74
N PRO A 246 46.93 37.06 30.63
CA PRO A 246 45.85 37.09 31.60
C PRO A 246 45.04 35.80 31.48
N ILE A 247 45.21 34.91 32.46
CA ILE A 247 44.34 33.77 32.70
C ILE A 247 43.21 34.31 33.58
N ASP A 248 42.14 34.79 32.96
CA ASP A 248 40.90 35.12 33.66
C ASP A 248 39.72 34.85 32.73
N GLU A 249 39.29 33.59 32.72
CA GLU A 249 37.88 33.22 32.78
C GLU A 249 37.79 31.73 33.16
N PRO A 250 37.13 31.37 34.28
CA PRO A 250 36.84 29.98 34.60
C PRO A 250 36.02 29.38 33.45
N ILE A 251 36.59 28.40 32.75
CA ILE A 251 35.84 27.58 31.81
C ILE A 251 34.80 26.82 32.64
N GLU A 252 33.57 27.34 32.70
CA GLU A 252 32.43 26.59 33.23
C GLU A 252 32.37 25.27 32.46
N PRO A 253 32.24 24.11 33.13
CA PRO A 253 32.18 22.83 32.44
C PRO A 253 30.97 22.84 31.51
N GLU A 254 31.25 22.87 30.21
CA GLU A 254 30.26 22.84 29.15
C GLU A 254 29.40 21.59 29.37
N LYS A 255 28.09 21.79 29.62
CA LYS A 255 27.17 20.68 29.88
C LYS A 255 27.29 19.69 28.71
N PRO A 256 27.42 18.37 28.97
CA PRO A 256 27.65 17.40 27.92
C PRO A 256 26.55 17.52 26.86
N GLN A 257 26.94 17.89 25.65
CA GLN A 257 26.00 18.00 24.53
C GLN A 257 25.41 16.62 24.25
N PRO A 258 24.09 16.52 23.96
CA PRO A 258 23.48 15.24 23.64
C PRO A 258 24.13 14.65 22.37
N PRO A 259 24.35 13.32 22.34
CA PRO A 259 25.06 12.70 21.24
C PRO A 259 24.29 12.89 19.92
N THR A 260 25.03 13.19 18.86
CA THR A 260 24.46 13.37 17.53
C THR A 260 23.98 12.03 16.95
N PRO A 261 23.06 12.02 15.97
CA PRO A 261 22.65 10.77 15.33
C PRO A 261 23.81 9.98 14.72
N GLN A 262 24.83 10.67 14.21
CA GLN A 262 26.02 10.05 13.63
C GLN A 262 26.86 9.35 14.71
N GLU A 263 27.06 9.99 15.87
CA GLU A 263 27.77 9.39 17.00
C GLU A 263 27.03 8.15 17.53
N LEU A 264 25.71 8.24 17.68
CA LEU A 264 24.89 7.09 18.09
C LEU A 264 25.01 5.93 17.09
N TYR A 265 25.00 6.22 15.80
CA TYR A 265 25.18 5.20 14.78
C TYR A 265 26.57 4.54 14.86
N GLN A 266 27.63 5.33 15.05
CA GLN A 266 28.99 4.82 15.23
C GLN A 266 29.16 3.99 16.52
N GLN A 267 28.39 4.29 17.56
CA GLN A 267 28.32 3.51 18.80
C GLN A 267 27.43 2.26 18.69
N GLY A 268 26.85 1.98 17.52
CA GLY A 268 25.97 0.82 17.29
C GLY A 268 24.51 1.03 17.71
N HIS A 269 24.14 2.23 18.14
CA HIS A 269 22.78 2.59 18.55
C HIS A 269 21.90 3.03 17.37
N SER A 270 21.86 2.23 16.30
CA SER A 270 21.18 2.54 15.04
C SER A 270 19.70 2.92 15.18
N VAL A 271 18.96 2.26 16.10
CA VAL A 271 17.55 2.57 16.35
C VAL A 271 17.38 3.95 17.01
N ALA A 272 18.28 4.31 17.93
CA ALA A 272 18.25 5.62 18.57
C ALA A 272 18.62 6.73 17.57
N ALA A 273 19.66 6.50 16.76
CA ALA A 273 20.06 7.39 15.67
C ALA A 273 18.90 7.63 14.69
N TYR A 274 18.23 6.55 14.26
CA TYR A 274 17.08 6.63 13.37
C TYR A 274 15.93 7.45 13.95
N ARG A 275 15.56 7.18 15.22
CA ARG A 275 14.49 7.91 15.91
C ARG A 275 14.80 9.40 16.06
N LEU A 276 16.06 9.77 16.27
CA LEU A 276 16.47 11.17 16.34
C LEU A 276 16.39 11.84 14.96
N LEU A 277 16.93 11.21 13.91
CA LEU A 277 16.83 11.72 12.54
C LEU A 277 15.37 11.93 12.13
N ARG A 278 14.49 10.96 12.41
CA ARG A 278 13.05 11.04 12.07
C ARG A 278 12.37 12.28 12.69
N LYS A 279 12.82 12.74 13.86
CA LYS A 279 12.27 13.92 14.55
C LYS A 279 12.80 15.25 13.99
N GLN A 280 13.96 15.26 13.34
CA GLN A 280 14.55 16.47 12.78
C GLN A 280 13.78 16.96 11.54
N ALA A 281 13.84 18.26 11.28
CA ALA A 281 13.35 18.83 10.02
C ALA A 281 14.16 18.29 8.84
N VAL A 282 13.53 18.19 7.67
CA VAL A 282 14.16 17.63 6.45
C VAL A 282 15.42 18.42 6.05
N SER A 283 15.47 19.72 6.30
CA SER A 283 16.62 20.58 5.99
C SER A 283 17.85 20.35 6.88
N GLU A 284 17.65 19.82 8.09
CA GLU A 284 18.70 19.63 9.10
C GLU A 284 19.14 18.16 9.22
N ARG A 285 18.33 17.26 8.68
CA ARG A 285 18.53 15.82 8.77
C ARG A 285 19.63 15.39 7.82
N ASP A 286 20.54 14.53 8.31
CA ASP A 286 21.40 13.75 7.43
C ASP A 286 20.53 12.75 6.63
N GLN A 287 20.14 13.16 5.42
CA GLN A 287 19.23 12.41 4.59
C GLN A 287 19.83 11.06 4.16
N GLN A 288 21.15 10.99 3.91
CA GLN A 288 21.78 9.75 3.49
C GLN A 288 21.78 8.71 4.62
N LEU A 289 22.14 9.13 5.83
CA LEU A 289 22.10 8.26 6.99
C LEU A 289 20.67 7.82 7.31
N TYR A 290 19.71 8.76 7.23
CA TYR A 290 18.30 8.47 7.46
C TYR A 290 17.76 7.40 6.52
N GLU A 291 17.97 7.52 5.21
CA GLU A 291 17.47 6.53 4.24
C GLU A 291 18.14 5.17 4.42
N ARG A 292 19.45 5.13 4.73
CA ARG A 292 20.15 3.87 5.02
C ARG A 292 19.58 3.17 6.25
N LEU A 293 19.34 3.93 7.32
CA LEU A 293 18.77 3.39 8.55
C LEU A 293 17.32 2.97 8.34
N ARG A 294 16.52 3.75 7.63
CA ARG A 294 15.14 3.42 7.26
C ARG A 294 15.08 2.11 6.49
N GLU A 295 15.90 1.97 5.44
CA GLU A 295 15.92 0.79 4.58
C GLU A 295 16.28 -0.48 5.37
N SER A 296 17.28 -0.39 6.25
CA SER A 296 17.77 -1.54 7.03
C SER A 296 16.89 -1.90 8.24
N LEU A 297 16.28 -0.90 8.90
CA LEU A 297 15.53 -1.10 10.13
C LEU A 297 14.03 -1.31 9.91
N VAL A 298 13.48 -0.76 8.82
CA VAL A 298 12.04 -0.72 8.55
C VAL A 298 11.69 -1.44 7.26
N GLU A 299 12.19 -0.96 6.11
CA GLU A 299 11.72 -1.42 4.79
C GLU A 299 12.15 -2.88 4.49
N THR A 300 13.39 -3.25 4.82
CA THR A 300 13.89 -4.62 4.61
C THR A 300 13.17 -5.63 5.52
N PRO A 301 13.09 -5.44 6.86
CA PRO A 301 12.30 -6.33 7.70
C PRO A 301 10.83 -6.38 7.30
N TYR A 302 10.23 -5.27 6.86
CA TYR A 302 8.86 -5.26 6.36
C TYR A 302 8.70 -6.17 5.13
N ARG A 303 9.58 -6.05 4.12
CA ARG A 303 9.56 -6.91 2.93
C ARG A 303 9.79 -8.39 3.27
N GLU A 304 10.71 -8.68 4.19
CA GLU A 304 10.93 -10.04 4.69
C GLU A 304 9.67 -10.60 5.35
N GLY A 305 9.01 -9.82 6.21
CA GLY A 305 7.76 -10.23 6.85
C GLY A 305 6.64 -10.52 5.87
N VAL A 306 6.51 -9.68 4.83
CA VAL A 306 5.56 -9.92 3.72
C VAL A 306 5.90 -11.22 2.98
N SER A 307 7.19 -11.46 2.69
CA SER A 307 7.65 -12.69 2.04
C SER A 307 7.32 -13.94 2.87
N HIS A 308 7.67 -13.96 4.16
CA HIS A 308 7.37 -15.06 5.08
C HIS A 308 5.86 -15.28 5.20
N PHE A 309 5.07 -14.21 5.30
CA PHE A 309 3.61 -14.30 5.38
C PHE A 309 3.03 -15.00 4.14
N HIS A 310 3.51 -14.65 2.96
CA HIS A 310 3.09 -15.29 1.70
C HIS A 310 3.58 -16.73 1.55
N ALA A 311 4.73 -17.06 2.14
CA ALA A 311 5.25 -18.43 2.24
C ALA A 311 4.53 -19.28 3.30
N GLN A 312 3.57 -18.72 4.04
CA GLN A 312 2.92 -19.34 5.20
C GLN A 312 3.87 -19.67 6.36
N GLU A 313 5.04 -19.04 6.39
CA GLU A 313 5.99 -19.05 7.50
C GLU A 313 5.51 -18.02 8.53
N VAL A 314 4.35 -18.27 9.13
CA VAL A 314 3.57 -17.25 9.86
C VAL A 314 4.33 -16.70 11.07
N ARG A 315 5.06 -17.56 11.80
CA ARG A 315 5.84 -17.15 12.96
C ARG A 315 6.97 -16.19 12.59
N ASP A 316 7.70 -16.50 11.53
CA ASP A 316 8.77 -15.64 11.02
C ASP A 316 8.20 -14.31 10.53
N ALA A 317 7.05 -14.34 9.84
CA ALA A 317 6.35 -13.13 9.43
C ALA A 317 5.99 -12.22 10.60
N ILE A 318 5.42 -12.78 11.66
CA ILE A 318 5.06 -12.06 12.89
C ILE A 318 6.30 -11.41 13.51
N GLU A 319 7.40 -12.15 13.63
CA GLU A 319 8.66 -11.62 14.19
C GLU A 319 9.14 -10.39 13.41
N LYS A 320 9.15 -10.47 12.07
CA LYS A 320 9.57 -9.36 11.21
C LYS A 320 8.66 -8.14 11.36
N PHE A 321 7.34 -8.33 11.40
CA PHE A 321 6.41 -7.21 11.60
C PHE A 321 6.50 -6.60 13.00
N GLN A 322 6.74 -7.42 14.05
CA GLN A 322 7.01 -6.91 15.40
C GLN A 322 8.23 -6.00 15.41
N ARG A 323 9.31 -6.40 14.73
CA ARG A 323 10.53 -5.58 14.63
C ARG A 323 10.22 -4.22 14.01
N VAL A 324 9.50 -4.19 12.89
CA VAL A 324 9.08 -2.94 12.23
C VAL A 324 8.27 -2.07 13.19
N LEU A 325 7.23 -2.64 13.82
CA LEU A 325 6.31 -1.89 14.69
C LEU A 325 6.97 -1.43 16.00
N SER A 326 8.03 -2.09 16.47
CA SER A 326 8.82 -1.64 17.62
C SER A 326 9.62 -0.36 17.33
N ILE A 327 9.95 -0.13 16.06
CA ILE A 327 10.68 1.05 15.59
C ILE A 327 9.69 2.13 15.14
N GLU A 328 8.68 1.73 14.35
CA GLU A 328 7.64 2.59 13.81
C GLU A 328 6.23 2.09 14.17
N PRO A 329 5.72 2.44 15.37
CA PRO A 329 4.41 1.97 15.81
C PRO A 329 3.26 2.36 14.87
N GLU A 330 3.40 3.45 14.14
CA GLU A 330 2.39 4.00 13.20
C GLU A 330 2.46 3.39 11.79
N HIS A 331 3.34 2.42 11.54
CA HIS A 331 3.50 1.82 10.21
C HIS A 331 2.27 0.98 9.83
N GLN A 332 1.30 1.62 9.17
CA GLN A 332 -0.04 1.07 8.91
C GLN A 332 -0.02 -0.31 8.21
N ARG A 333 0.82 -0.48 7.19
CA ARG A 333 0.88 -1.73 6.42
C ARG A 333 1.38 -2.91 7.25
N ALA A 334 2.50 -2.75 7.95
CA ALA A 334 3.04 -3.73 8.90
C ALA A 334 1.99 -4.14 9.95
N ARG A 335 1.22 -3.19 10.49
CA ARG A 335 0.12 -3.49 11.44
C ARG A 335 -0.96 -4.38 10.81
N GLN A 336 -1.40 -4.04 9.60
CA GLN A 336 -2.41 -4.84 8.90
C GLN A 336 -1.94 -6.26 8.59
N TYR A 337 -0.68 -6.42 8.17
CA TYR A 337 -0.11 -7.75 7.92
C TYR A 337 0.09 -8.54 9.21
N MET A 338 0.52 -7.88 10.28
CA MET A 338 0.63 -8.47 11.61
C MET A 338 -0.71 -9.04 12.09
N ASP A 339 -1.80 -8.26 11.98
CA ASP A 339 -3.14 -8.70 12.37
C ASP A 339 -3.63 -9.90 11.53
N ARG A 340 -3.21 -9.98 10.26
CA ARG A 340 -3.50 -11.13 9.39
C ARG A 340 -2.68 -12.35 9.78
N ALA A 341 -1.39 -12.16 10.06
CA ALA A 341 -0.48 -13.21 10.48
C ALA A 341 -0.92 -13.82 11.82
N MET A 342 -1.25 -13.00 12.82
CA MET A 342 -1.76 -13.48 14.12
C MET A 342 -3.08 -14.26 13.99
N ARG A 343 -4.02 -13.80 13.15
CA ARG A 343 -5.27 -14.55 12.90
C ARG A 343 -5.01 -15.89 12.21
N LEU A 344 -4.04 -15.95 11.31
CA LEU A 344 -3.65 -17.19 10.65
C LEU A 344 -2.97 -18.13 11.64
N GLU A 345 -2.06 -17.64 12.49
CA GLU A 345 -1.40 -18.42 13.53
C GLU A 345 -2.41 -19.04 14.50
N ALA A 346 -3.36 -18.25 15.01
CA ALA A 346 -4.40 -18.74 15.91
C ALA A 346 -5.24 -19.87 15.29
N ARG A 347 -5.58 -19.75 14.00
CA ARG A 347 -6.30 -20.81 13.29
C ARG A 347 -5.47 -22.07 13.10
N LEU A 348 -4.16 -21.93 12.91
CA LEU A 348 -3.26 -23.08 12.77
C LEU A 348 -3.06 -23.79 14.11
N SER A 349 -2.98 -23.03 15.23
CA SER A 349 -2.86 -23.63 16.56
C SER A 349 -4.10 -24.37 17.03
N ASP A 350 -5.28 -24.07 16.48
CA ASP A 350 -6.54 -24.76 16.80
C ASP A 350 -6.70 -26.10 16.06
N ILE A 351 -5.83 -26.41 15.10
CA ILE A 351 -5.89 -27.63 14.27
C ILE A 351 -5.01 -28.75 14.84
N ASP A 352 -4.01 -28.40 15.67
CA ASP A 352 -3.16 -29.34 16.41
C ASP A 352 -3.86 -29.82 17.70
#